data_AF-A0A369RNE4-F1
#
_entry.id   AF-A0A369RNE4-F1
#
_cell.length_a   1.000
_cell.length_b   1.000
_cell.length_c   1.000
_cell.angle_alpha   90.00
_cell.angle_beta   90.00
_cell.angle_gamma   90.00
#
_symmetry.space_group_name_H-M   'P 1'
#
loop_
_entity.id
_entity.type
_entity.pdbx_description
1 polymer ?
#
loop_
_entity_poly.entity_id
_entity_poly.type
_entity_poly.pdbx_seq_one_letter_code
_entity_poly.pdbx_strand_id
1 'polypeptide(L)'
;MVVDFLNKLQNGEPVKNLSKTNFDLGQFENRLIMSSVGIFGHSFGGATTATVLVKDHRFSCGIALDPWMFPVDHDLHHNFNKPFYVLNAHSFSWPHNITQIQRFMDKDNTENADRKLFTIRETCHIDLTDFPLLLPYFLANQTIKVGNLDPSLKGAVSNKICFDFFEKYLCCTECNRYRGGNINVLDYAFEGTNVEVAGHENDGKELDVLKLIFW
;
A
#
# COMPACT_ATOMS: atom_id res chain seq x y z
N MET A 1 -18.16 -8.27 5.27
CA MET A 1 -16.81 -7.71 4.99
C MET A 1 -15.86 -8.06 6.14
N VAL A 2 -14.53 -8.08 5.94
CA VAL A 2 -13.56 -8.43 7.02
C VAL A 2 -13.72 -7.55 8.27
N VAL A 3 -14.05 -6.27 8.12
CA VAL A 3 -14.30 -5.36 9.26
C VAL A 3 -15.49 -5.81 10.11
N ASP A 4 -16.55 -6.34 9.49
CA ASP A 4 -17.70 -6.88 10.24
C ASP A 4 -17.26 -8.07 11.09
N PHE A 5 -16.42 -8.94 10.53
CA PHE A 5 -15.85 -10.08 11.24
C PHE A 5 -14.97 -9.63 12.42
N LEU A 6 -14.12 -8.62 12.22
CA LEU A 6 -13.32 -8.03 13.31
C LEU A 6 -14.20 -7.41 14.40
N ASN A 7 -15.30 -6.74 14.05
CA ASN A 7 -16.27 -6.23 15.02
C ASN A 7 -16.92 -7.36 15.84
N LYS A 8 -17.26 -8.48 15.22
CA LYS A 8 -17.77 -9.66 15.94
C LYS A 8 -16.75 -10.17 16.96
N LEU A 9 -15.49 -10.29 16.54
CA LEU A 9 -14.40 -10.70 17.42
C LEU A 9 -14.20 -9.73 18.59
N GLN A 10 -14.21 -8.43 18.33
CA GLN A 10 -14.13 -7.39 19.35
C GLN A 10 -15.26 -7.51 20.38
N ASN A 11 -16.47 -7.85 19.95
CA ASN A 11 -17.66 -7.97 20.78
C ASN A 11 -17.79 -9.33 21.49
N GLY A 12 -16.82 -10.24 21.32
CA GLY A 12 -16.88 -11.60 21.89
C GLY A 12 -17.97 -12.48 21.27
N GLU A 13 -18.45 -12.14 20.08
CA GLU A 13 -19.47 -12.94 19.39
C GLU A 13 -18.91 -14.33 19.03
N PRO A 14 -19.73 -15.39 19.11
CA PRO A 14 -19.29 -16.73 18.75
C PRO A 14 -18.97 -16.83 17.25
N VAL A 15 -17.69 -17.03 16.94
CA VAL A 15 -17.18 -17.18 15.58
C VAL A 15 -16.55 -18.57 15.42
N LYS A 16 -17.03 -19.32 14.43
CA LYS A 16 -16.46 -20.63 14.09
C LYS A 16 -15.17 -20.46 13.28
N ASN A 17 -14.03 -20.79 13.89
CA ASN A 17 -12.77 -20.91 13.16
C ASN A 17 -12.79 -22.16 12.26
N LEU A 18 -12.71 -21.97 10.95
CA LEU A 18 -12.67 -23.08 9.98
C LEU A 18 -11.25 -23.64 9.80
N SER A 19 -10.22 -22.91 10.25
CA SER A 19 -8.86 -23.44 10.28
C SER A 19 -8.76 -24.51 11.36
N LYS A 20 -8.06 -25.61 11.08
CA LYS A 20 -7.81 -26.69 12.05
C LYS A 20 -6.68 -26.32 13.02
N THR A 21 -6.75 -25.12 13.58
CA THR A 21 -5.75 -24.60 14.52
C THR A 21 -6.32 -24.57 15.93
N ASN A 22 -5.43 -24.64 16.93
CA ASN A 22 -5.81 -24.47 18.35
C ASN A 22 -5.86 -22.99 18.76
N PHE A 23 -5.94 -22.08 17.78
CA PHE A 23 -5.97 -20.65 18.05
C PHE A 23 -7.37 -20.23 18.49
N ASP A 24 -7.48 -19.82 19.75
CA ASP A 24 -8.72 -19.29 20.31
C ASP A 24 -8.96 -17.85 19.84
N LEU A 25 -10.03 -17.65 19.06
CA LEU A 25 -10.46 -16.34 18.55
C LEU A 25 -11.14 -15.47 19.60
N GLY A 26 -11.64 -16.05 20.71
CA GLY A 26 -12.19 -15.30 21.84
C GLY A 26 -11.16 -14.37 22.47
N GLN A 27 -9.88 -14.65 22.25
CA GLN A 27 -8.79 -13.76 22.59
C GLN A 27 -8.85 -12.38 21.91
N PHE A 28 -9.72 -12.10 20.94
CA PHE A 28 -9.82 -10.75 20.39
C PHE A 28 -10.85 -9.87 21.11
N GLU A 29 -11.65 -10.43 22.02
CA GLU A 29 -12.67 -9.69 22.77
C GLU A 29 -12.05 -8.51 23.52
N ASN A 30 -12.61 -7.32 23.32
CA ASN A 30 -12.16 -6.06 23.91
C ASN A 30 -10.69 -5.68 23.63
N ARG A 31 -10.05 -6.26 22.60
CA ARG A 31 -8.63 -6.03 22.25
C ARG A 31 -8.38 -5.38 20.89
N LEU A 32 -9.44 -5.04 20.15
CA LEU A 32 -9.37 -4.36 18.86
C LEU A 32 -9.89 -2.93 18.97
N ILE A 33 -9.14 -1.97 18.43
CA ILE A 33 -9.57 -0.57 18.32
C ILE A 33 -10.33 -0.42 17.00
N MET A 34 -11.66 -0.47 17.07
CA MET A 34 -12.52 -0.41 15.87
C MET A 34 -12.98 1.02 15.51
N SER A 35 -12.59 2.03 16.28
CA SER A 35 -12.94 3.43 16.04
C SER A 35 -12.16 4.06 14.88
N SER A 36 -11.04 3.48 14.49
CA SER A 36 -10.19 3.94 13.38
C SER A 36 -9.45 2.77 12.78
N VAL A 37 -9.71 2.48 11.51
CA VAL A 37 -9.12 1.33 10.79
C VAL A 37 -8.32 1.83 9.59
N GLY A 38 -7.04 1.44 9.53
CA GLY A 38 -6.20 1.63 8.36
C GLY A 38 -6.32 0.47 7.38
N ILE A 39 -6.12 0.74 6.09
CA ILE A 39 -6.02 -0.29 5.06
C ILE A 39 -4.76 -0.07 4.22
N PHE A 40 -4.09 -1.15 3.84
CA PHE A 40 -3.06 -1.10 2.83
C PHE A 40 -3.09 -2.36 1.98
N GLY A 41 -2.54 -2.27 0.78
CA GLY A 41 -2.46 -3.41 -0.12
C GLY A 41 -1.50 -3.16 -1.26
N HIS A 42 -0.96 -4.26 -1.79
CA HIS A 42 0.00 -4.25 -2.89
C HIS A 42 -0.68 -4.53 -4.23
N SER A 43 -0.22 -3.88 -5.31
CA SER A 43 -0.67 -4.14 -6.67
C SER A 43 -2.20 -3.96 -6.80
N PHE A 44 -2.94 -5.02 -7.14
CA PHE A 44 -4.40 -5.02 -7.14
C PHE A 44 -5.00 -4.71 -5.75
N GLY A 45 -4.32 -5.10 -4.67
CA GLY A 45 -4.65 -4.69 -3.31
C GLY A 45 -4.48 -3.18 -3.07
N GLY A 46 -3.60 -2.51 -3.81
CA GLY A 46 -3.47 -1.05 -3.78
C GLY A 46 -4.66 -0.35 -4.42
N ALA A 47 -5.14 -0.84 -5.57
CA ALA A 47 -6.40 -0.40 -6.17
C ALA A 47 -7.60 -0.68 -5.24
N THR A 48 -7.60 -1.83 -4.56
CA THR A 48 -8.61 -2.17 -3.56
C THR A 48 -8.59 -1.17 -2.40
N THR A 49 -7.40 -0.78 -1.94
CA THR A 49 -7.21 0.22 -0.87
C THR A 49 -7.86 1.56 -1.27
N ALA A 50 -7.51 2.09 -2.44
CA ALA A 50 -8.10 3.34 -2.95
C ALA A 50 -9.63 3.24 -3.06
N THR A 51 -10.14 2.11 -3.57
CA THR A 51 -11.56 1.88 -3.76
C THR A 51 -12.34 1.79 -2.45
N VAL A 52 -11.82 1.03 -1.49
CA VAL A 52 -12.45 0.84 -0.18
C VAL A 52 -12.46 2.14 0.62
N LEU A 53 -11.40 2.95 0.52
CA LEU A 53 -11.36 4.26 1.18
C LEU A 53 -12.48 5.20 0.71
N VAL A 54 -12.93 5.11 -0.54
CA VAL A 54 -14.11 5.86 -1.00
C VAL A 54 -15.41 5.20 -0.57
N LYS A 55 -15.52 3.88 -0.70
CA LYS A 55 -16.79 3.15 -0.58
C LYS A 55 -17.17 2.78 0.87
N ASP A 56 -16.23 2.79 1.80
CA ASP A 56 -16.47 2.41 3.20
C ASP A 56 -15.87 3.44 4.19
N HIS A 57 -16.75 4.11 4.92
CA HIS A 57 -16.39 5.17 5.87
C HIS A 57 -15.67 4.68 7.13
N ARG A 58 -15.69 3.38 7.41
CA ARG A 58 -15.02 2.80 8.59
C ARG A 58 -13.50 2.83 8.47
N PHE A 59 -12.97 2.87 7.25
CA PHE A 59 -11.55 3.05 7.01
C PHE A 59 -11.21 4.55 7.03
N SER A 60 -10.28 4.96 7.89
CA SER A 60 -9.93 6.37 8.09
C SER A 60 -8.75 6.84 7.25
N CYS A 61 -7.86 5.94 6.86
CA CYS A 61 -6.65 6.24 6.08
C CYS A 61 -6.12 4.98 5.38
N GLY A 62 -5.24 5.12 4.39
CA GLY A 62 -4.58 3.95 3.83
C GLY A 62 -3.34 4.19 2.98
N ILE A 63 -2.70 3.08 2.61
CA ILE A 63 -1.48 3.09 1.79
C ILE A 63 -1.64 2.12 0.62
N ALA A 64 -1.46 2.61 -0.60
CA ALA A 64 -1.36 1.75 -1.77
C ALA A 64 0.11 1.47 -2.10
N LEU A 65 0.53 0.21 -1.99
CA LEU A 65 1.88 -0.23 -2.31
C LEU A 65 1.92 -0.60 -3.79
N ASP A 66 2.55 0.26 -4.59
CA ASP A 66 2.77 0.09 -6.03
C ASP A 66 1.51 -0.38 -6.77
N PRO A 67 0.43 0.42 -6.70
CA PRO A 67 -0.89 -0.01 -7.12
C PRO A 67 -0.99 -0.20 -8.63
N TRP A 68 -1.73 -1.24 -9.01
CA TRP A 68 -2.21 -1.39 -10.37
C TRP A 68 -3.62 -0.79 -10.47
N MET A 69 -3.72 0.43 -10.97
CA MET A 69 -4.94 1.26 -10.95
C MET A 69 -5.93 0.97 -12.08
N PHE A 70 -5.60 0.07 -13.01
CA PHE A 70 -6.50 -0.35 -14.10
C PHE A 70 -7.93 -0.72 -13.66
N PRO A 71 -8.16 -1.44 -12.55
CA PRO A 71 -9.52 -1.84 -12.15
C PRO A 71 -10.24 -0.77 -11.32
N VAL A 72 -9.66 0.42 -11.14
CA VAL A 72 -10.28 1.52 -10.38
C VAL A 72 -11.17 2.34 -11.31
N ASP A 73 -12.42 2.54 -10.90
CA ASP A 73 -13.38 3.36 -11.63
C ASP A 73 -12.82 4.79 -11.85
N HIS A 74 -12.90 5.29 -13.08
CA HIS A 74 -12.31 6.56 -13.51
C HIS A 74 -12.68 7.74 -12.58
N ASP A 75 -13.94 7.81 -12.14
CA ASP A 75 -14.49 8.95 -11.40
C ASP A 75 -14.42 8.79 -9.88
N LEU A 76 -13.80 7.70 -9.39
CA LEU A 76 -13.77 7.37 -7.98
C LEU A 76 -13.01 8.41 -7.14
N HIS A 77 -12.03 9.08 -7.75
CA HIS A 77 -11.20 10.10 -7.13
C HIS A 77 -11.96 11.36 -6.72
N HIS A 78 -13.11 11.68 -7.35
CA HIS A 78 -13.88 12.90 -7.03
C HIS A 78 -14.42 12.90 -5.59
N ASN A 79 -14.64 11.73 -4.99
CA ASN A 79 -15.16 11.59 -3.62
C ASN A 79 -14.06 11.26 -2.60
N PHE A 80 -12.79 11.46 -2.97
CA PHE A 80 -11.65 11.03 -2.16
C PHE A 80 -11.09 12.17 -1.30
N ASN A 81 -11.23 12.05 0.03
CA ASN A 81 -10.81 13.09 0.97
C ASN A 81 -10.04 12.56 2.20
N LYS A 82 -9.60 11.30 2.16
CA LYS A 82 -8.91 10.66 3.29
C LYS A 82 -7.38 10.74 3.15
N PRO A 83 -6.63 10.72 4.26
CA PRO A 83 -5.19 10.55 4.23
C PRO A 83 -4.79 9.30 3.46
N PHE A 84 -3.86 9.45 2.51
CA PHE A 84 -3.56 8.37 1.57
C PHE A 84 -2.18 8.50 0.96
N TYR A 85 -1.33 7.51 1.22
CA TYR A 85 0.00 7.44 0.62
C TYR A 85 0.03 6.38 -0.48
N VAL A 86 0.77 6.68 -1.54
CA VAL A 86 1.14 5.73 -2.58
C VAL A 86 2.64 5.51 -2.49
N LEU A 87 3.07 4.26 -2.49
CA LEU A 87 4.47 3.89 -2.42
C LEU A 87 4.83 3.02 -3.61
N ASN A 88 5.38 3.63 -4.66
CA ASN A 88 5.76 2.97 -5.89
C ASN A 88 7.14 2.31 -5.79
N ALA A 89 7.30 1.23 -6.56
CA ALA A 89 8.60 0.72 -6.93
C ALA A 89 9.16 1.50 -8.12
N HIS A 90 10.49 1.67 -8.18
CA HIS A 90 11.14 2.44 -9.25
C HIS A 90 10.77 1.93 -10.66
N SER A 91 10.77 0.61 -10.85
CA SER A 91 10.65 -0.01 -12.18
C SER A 91 9.25 -0.49 -12.56
N PHE A 92 8.22 -0.23 -11.74
CA PHE A 92 6.83 -0.63 -12.02
C PHE A 92 5.95 0.61 -12.20
N SER A 93 6.25 1.41 -13.22
CA SER A 93 5.50 2.63 -13.48
C SER A 93 5.43 2.88 -14.97
N TRP A 94 4.23 3.17 -15.47
CA TRP A 94 3.98 3.59 -16.85
C TRP A 94 2.98 4.75 -16.86
N PRO A 95 3.00 5.61 -17.89
CA PRO A 95 2.26 6.88 -17.87
C PRO A 95 0.79 6.72 -17.50
N HIS A 96 0.08 5.77 -18.12
CA HIS A 96 -1.34 5.57 -17.85
C HIS A 96 -1.65 5.26 -16.38
N ASN A 97 -0.89 4.35 -15.74
CA ASN A 97 -1.10 4.01 -14.33
C ASN A 97 -0.77 5.20 -13.42
N ILE A 98 0.31 5.92 -13.73
CA ILE A 98 0.71 7.12 -12.99
C ILE A 98 -0.34 8.22 -13.11
N THR A 99 -0.93 8.43 -14.29
CA THR A 99 -2.04 9.37 -14.46
C THR A 99 -3.21 9.02 -13.52
N GLN A 100 -3.56 7.74 -13.40
CA GLN A 100 -4.61 7.32 -12.46
C GLN A 100 -4.21 7.56 -11.00
N ILE A 101 -2.96 7.27 -10.63
CA ILE A 101 -2.43 7.56 -9.29
C ILE A 101 -2.51 9.07 -8.99
N GLN A 102 -2.08 9.92 -9.93
CA GLN A 102 -2.03 11.38 -9.76
C GLN A 102 -3.42 11.99 -9.54
N ARG A 103 -4.47 11.43 -10.13
CA ARG A 103 -5.86 11.87 -9.88
C ARG A 103 -6.26 11.72 -8.41
N PHE A 104 -5.77 10.69 -7.73
CA PHE A 104 -5.98 10.53 -6.28
C PHE A 104 -5.08 11.45 -5.45
N MET A 105 -4.00 11.98 -6.03
CA MET A 105 -3.10 12.95 -5.36
C MET A 105 -3.58 14.39 -5.53
N ASP A 106 -4.44 14.67 -6.52
CA ASP A 106 -4.89 16.01 -6.87
C ASP A 106 -5.58 16.71 -5.68
N LYS A 107 -5.00 17.83 -5.26
CA LYS A 107 -5.39 18.62 -4.09
C LYS A 107 -6.47 19.66 -4.38
N ASP A 108 -6.84 19.84 -5.64
CA ASP A 108 -7.76 20.89 -6.07
C ASP A 108 -9.16 20.76 -5.45
N ASN A 109 -9.51 19.59 -4.89
CA ASN A 109 -10.79 19.33 -4.22
C ASN A 109 -10.74 19.21 -2.68
N THR A 110 -9.56 19.26 -2.03
CA THR A 110 -9.47 19.18 -0.55
C THR A 110 -8.24 19.90 0.00
N GLU A 111 -8.45 21.10 0.54
CA GLU A 111 -7.39 21.95 1.15
C GLU A 111 -6.61 21.28 2.30
N ASN A 112 -7.05 20.12 2.82
CA ASN A 112 -6.49 19.49 4.02
C ASN A 112 -6.14 18.00 3.91
N ALA A 113 -6.23 17.37 2.72
CA ALA A 113 -5.95 15.93 2.61
C ALA A 113 -4.44 15.66 2.44
N ASP A 114 -3.79 15.10 3.46
CA ASP A 114 -2.40 14.63 3.40
C ASP A 114 -2.28 13.40 2.48
N ARG A 115 -1.98 13.69 1.22
CA ARG A 115 -1.84 12.71 0.16
C ARG A 115 -0.47 12.88 -0.47
N LYS A 116 0.29 11.79 -0.53
CA LYS A 116 1.66 11.78 -1.01
C LYS A 116 1.93 10.55 -1.85
N LEU A 117 2.74 10.74 -2.87
CA LEU A 117 3.31 9.68 -3.69
C LEU A 117 4.79 9.61 -3.38
N PHE A 118 5.30 8.43 -3.05
CA PHE A 118 6.72 8.15 -2.90
C PHE A 118 7.14 7.09 -3.91
N THR A 119 8.38 7.18 -4.39
CA THR A 119 9.04 6.11 -5.15
C THR A 119 10.29 5.66 -4.42
N ILE A 120 10.40 4.36 -4.15
CA ILE A 120 11.62 3.76 -3.60
C ILE A 120 12.61 3.51 -4.74
N ARG A 121 13.87 3.90 -4.56
CA ARG A 121 14.94 3.74 -5.55
C ARG A 121 15.32 2.27 -5.67
N GLU A 122 15.74 1.88 -6.87
CA GLU A 122 16.30 0.55 -7.15
C GLU A 122 15.40 -0.62 -6.73
N THR A 123 14.07 -0.41 -6.74
CA THR A 123 13.08 -1.45 -6.48
C THR A 123 12.24 -1.76 -7.72
N CYS A 124 11.71 -2.97 -7.76
CA CYS A 124 10.71 -3.43 -8.73
C CYS A 124 9.40 -3.85 -8.03
N HIS A 125 8.40 -4.26 -8.81
CA HIS A 125 7.06 -4.54 -8.28
C HIS A 125 7.04 -5.54 -7.11
N ILE A 126 7.81 -6.62 -7.23
CA ILE A 126 7.82 -7.70 -6.24
C ILE A 126 8.53 -7.30 -4.93
N ASP A 127 9.30 -6.20 -4.94
CA ASP A 127 10.10 -5.78 -3.80
C ASP A 127 9.28 -5.27 -2.61
N LEU A 128 8.00 -5.00 -2.82
CA LEU A 128 7.05 -4.58 -1.78
C LEU A 128 6.29 -5.76 -1.16
N THR A 129 6.84 -6.96 -1.28
CA THR A 129 6.31 -8.22 -0.75
C THR A 129 7.43 -8.99 -0.03
N ASP A 130 7.12 -10.19 0.51
CA ASP A 130 8.13 -11.04 1.15
C ASP A 130 9.03 -11.80 0.17
N PHE A 131 8.71 -11.82 -1.14
CA PHE A 131 9.47 -12.56 -2.15
C PHE A 131 10.98 -12.27 -2.20
N PRO A 132 11.47 -11.02 -2.05
CA PRO A 132 12.91 -10.73 -2.02
C PRO A 132 13.66 -11.44 -0.89
N LEU A 133 12.97 -11.91 0.15
CA LEU A 133 13.54 -12.62 1.28
C LEU A 133 13.50 -14.16 1.11
N LEU A 134 12.76 -14.68 0.13
CA LEU A 134 12.57 -16.12 -0.04
C LEU A 134 13.76 -16.82 -0.71
N LEU A 135 14.54 -16.11 -1.52
CA LEU A 135 15.70 -16.66 -2.24
C LEU A 135 16.93 -15.79 -2.05
N PRO A 136 18.15 -16.37 -2.04
CA PRO A 136 19.38 -15.60 -2.17
C PRO A 136 19.30 -14.65 -3.38
N TYR A 137 19.72 -13.41 -3.21
CA TYR A 137 19.57 -12.33 -4.20
C TYR A 137 19.98 -12.73 -5.64
N PHE A 138 21.08 -13.48 -5.78
CA PHE A 138 21.58 -13.94 -7.08
C PHE A 138 20.67 -14.95 -7.78
N LEU A 139 19.91 -15.76 -7.03
CA LEU A 139 18.91 -16.69 -7.57
C LEU A 139 17.58 -15.98 -7.85
N ALA A 140 17.19 -15.06 -6.95
CA ALA A 140 16.03 -14.22 -7.15
C ALA A 140 16.14 -13.49 -8.48
N ASN A 141 17.23 -12.73 -8.72
CA ASN A 141 17.41 -11.94 -9.94
C ASN A 141 17.41 -12.75 -11.25
N GLN A 142 17.63 -14.07 -11.20
CA GLN A 142 17.57 -14.96 -12.37
C GLN A 142 16.17 -15.55 -12.63
N THR A 143 15.27 -15.49 -11.65
CA THR A 143 13.98 -16.22 -11.66
C THR A 143 12.77 -15.31 -11.49
N ILE A 144 12.93 -14.24 -10.70
CA ILE A 144 11.94 -13.24 -10.37
C ILE A 144 12.70 -11.91 -10.40
N LYS A 145 12.40 -11.04 -11.35
CA LYS A 145 13.03 -9.72 -11.42
C LYS A 145 12.88 -9.02 -10.07
N VAL A 146 13.98 -8.87 -9.34
CA VAL A 146 14.09 -8.15 -8.06
C VAL A 146 14.92 -6.90 -8.28
N GLY A 147 14.60 -5.81 -7.59
CA GLY A 147 15.39 -4.59 -7.66
C GLY A 147 16.74 -4.74 -6.97
N ASN A 148 17.66 -3.84 -7.31
CA ASN A 148 19.06 -3.87 -6.85
C ASN A 148 19.26 -3.46 -5.38
N LEU A 149 18.27 -2.81 -4.77
CA LEU A 149 18.33 -2.47 -3.35
C LEU A 149 18.38 -3.76 -2.50
N ASP A 150 19.15 -3.76 -1.41
CA ASP A 150 19.24 -4.90 -0.50
C ASP A 150 17.85 -5.34 0.00
N PRO A 151 17.52 -6.65 0.00
CA PRO A 151 16.23 -7.17 0.47
C PRO A 151 15.77 -6.72 1.86
N SER A 152 16.69 -6.66 2.82
CA SER A 152 16.33 -6.22 4.17
C SER A 152 16.10 -4.71 4.19
N LEU A 153 16.92 -3.96 3.47
CA LEU A 153 16.85 -2.51 3.38
C LEU A 153 15.58 -2.02 2.67
N LYS A 154 15.21 -2.63 1.54
CA LYS A 154 13.97 -2.26 0.81
C LYS A 154 12.73 -2.50 1.67
N GLY A 155 12.69 -3.61 2.41
CA GLY A 155 11.62 -3.89 3.38
C GLY A 155 11.62 -2.93 4.56
N ALA A 156 12.80 -2.54 5.06
CA ALA A 156 12.88 -1.60 6.17
C ALA A 156 12.44 -0.17 5.79
N VAL A 157 12.80 0.29 4.58
CA VAL A 157 12.37 1.59 4.04
C VAL A 157 10.85 1.60 3.84
N SER A 158 10.28 0.59 3.18
CA SER A 158 8.84 0.52 2.94
C SER A 158 8.05 0.44 4.25
N ASN A 159 8.51 -0.39 5.20
CA ASN A 159 7.91 -0.49 6.52
C ASN A 159 7.99 0.84 7.28
N LYS A 160 9.13 1.54 7.28
CA LYS A 160 9.28 2.83 7.96
C LYS A 160 8.24 3.85 7.48
N ILE A 161 8.06 3.97 6.17
CA ILE A 161 7.03 4.85 5.58
C ILE A 161 5.63 4.43 6.04
N CYS A 162 5.33 3.13 6.02
CA CYS A 162 4.02 2.62 6.43
C CYS A 162 3.73 2.86 7.90
N PHE A 163 4.69 2.58 8.78
CA PHE A 163 4.56 2.78 10.21
C PHE A 163 4.41 4.26 10.55
N ASP A 164 5.22 5.15 9.99
CA ASP A 164 5.12 6.60 10.23
C ASP A 164 3.73 7.13 9.83
N PHE A 165 3.21 6.67 8.69
CA PHE A 165 1.88 7.04 8.23
C PHE A 165 0.78 6.53 9.17
N PHE A 166 0.77 5.24 9.51
CA PHE A 166 -0.27 4.69 10.36
C PHE A 166 -0.18 5.17 11.80
N GLU A 167 1.01 5.41 12.34
CA GLU A 167 1.20 6.03 13.65
C GLU A 167 0.55 7.43 13.69
N LYS A 168 0.78 8.23 12.64
CA LYS A 168 0.18 9.56 12.51
C LYS A 168 -1.35 9.53 12.47
N TYR A 169 -1.95 8.57 11.78
CA TYR A 169 -3.39 8.60 11.48
C TYR A 169 -4.27 7.70 12.35
N LEU A 170 -3.70 6.66 12.98
CA LEU A 170 -4.44 5.74 13.84
C LEU A 170 -4.20 6.02 15.33
N CYS A 171 -3.43 7.06 15.68
CA CYS A 171 -3.24 7.58 17.03
C CYS A 171 -2.90 6.51 18.08
N CYS A 172 -2.10 5.52 17.72
CA CYS A 172 -1.68 4.50 18.66
C CYS A 172 -0.51 5.04 19.51
N THR A 173 -0.84 5.74 20.60
CA THR A 173 0.12 6.25 21.59
C THR A 173 0.98 5.14 22.22
N GLU A 174 0.53 3.89 22.20
CA GLU A 174 1.30 2.72 22.63
C GLU A 174 2.19 2.09 21.54
N CYS A 175 2.05 2.49 20.27
CA CYS A 175 2.73 1.87 19.12
C CYS A 175 4.15 2.40 18.85
N ASN A 176 4.75 3.08 19.82
CA ASN A 176 6.11 3.63 19.82
C ASN A 176 7.26 2.59 19.68
N ARG A 177 6.96 1.37 19.20
CA ARG A 177 7.85 0.21 19.21
C ARG A 177 8.56 -0.05 17.88
N TYR A 178 8.03 0.39 16.74
CA TYR A 178 8.71 0.21 15.47
C TYR A 178 9.54 1.45 15.12
N ARG A 179 10.83 1.43 15.50
CA ARG A 179 11.76 2.51 15.14
C ARG A 179 12.42 2.33 13.78
N GLY A 180 12.17 1.23 13.05
CA GLY A 180 12.71 0.99 11.70
C GLY A 180 14.23 1.17 11.55
N GLY A 181 14.99 1.08 12.65
CA GLY A 181 16.38 1.53 12.70
C GLY A 181 16.56 3.04 12.45
N ASN A 182 17.78 3.56 12.57
CA ASN A 182 18.11 4.93 12.16
C ASN A 182 18.18 5.03 10.62
N ILE A 183 17.14 4.58 9.91
CA ILE A 183 17.06 4.66 8.46
C ILE A 183 16.50 6.03 8.08
N ASN A 184 17.30 6.79 7.36
CA ASN A 184 16.83 7.99 6.69
C ASN A 184 16.16 7.60 5.37
N VAL A 185 14.82 7.57 5.37
CA VAL A 185 14.01 7.17 4.20
C VAL A 185 14.39 7.94 2.93
N LEU A 186 14.79 9.21 3.07
CA LEU A 186 15.12 10.08 1.93
C LEU A 186 16.40 9.67 1.18
N ASP A 187 17.26 8.85 1.80
CA ASP A 187 18.43 8.28 1.12
C ASP A 187 18.01 7.24 0.07
N TYR A 188 16.83 6.63 0.24
CA TYR A 188 16.36 5.48 -0.54
C TYR A 188 15.04 5.73 -1.28
N ALA A 189 14.31 6.79 -0.96
CA ALA A 189 13.04 7.13 -1.59
C ALA A 189 12.94 8.63 -1.84
N PHE A 190 12.10 9.02 -2.79
CA PHE A 190 11.79 10.42 -3.08
C PHE A 190 10.29 10.60 -3.24
N GLU A 191 9.79 11.81 -2.96
CA GLU A 191 8.40 12.16 -3.21
C GLU A 191 8.19 12.41 -4.70
N GLY A 192 7.14 11.83 -5.28
CA GLY A 192 6.83 11.85 -6.71
C GLY A 192 7.12 10.51 -7.39
N THR A 193 7.26 10.56 -8.72
CA THR A 193 7.54 9.40 -9.57
C THR A 193 8.68 9.72 -10.55
N ASN A 194 9.37 8.69 -11.02
CA ASN A 194 10.39 8.76 -12.08
C ASN A 194 9.80 8.69 -13.50
N VAL A 195 8.47 8.68 -13.64
CA VAL A 195 7.80 8.62 -14.95
C VAL A 195 7.21 9.97 -15.31
N GLU A 196 7.61 10.49 -16.47
CA GLU A 196 6.99 11.68 -17.06
C GLU A 196 5.60 11.34 -17.60
N VAL A 197 4.62 12.15 -17.24
CA VAL A 197 3.26 12.08 -17.79
C VAL A 197 3.10 13.28 -18.72
N ALA A 198 3.12 13.04 -20.03
CA ALA A 198 2.78 14.07 -21.00
C ALA A 198 1.30 14.47 -20.82
N GLY A 199 1.00 15.76 -20.94
CA GLY A 199 -0.36 16.28 -20.80
C GLY A 199 -1.32 15.57 -21.75
N HIS A 200 -2.33 14.91 -21.16
CA HIS A 200 -3.57 14.43 -21.77
C HIS A 200 -3.57 14.21 -23.30
N GLU A 201 -2.79 13.25 -23.83
CA GLU A 201 -3.07 12.67 -25.14
C GLU A 201 -2.83 11.15 -25.16
N ASN A 202 -3.71 10.49 -25.93
CA ASN A 202 -3.99 9.05 -25.99
C ASN A 202 -2.80 8.15 -26.31
N ASP A 203 -2.81 6.93 -25.76
CA ASP A 203 -3.16 5.74 -26.55
C ASP A 203 -3.20 4.50 -25.66
N GLY A 204 -4.33 3.78 -25.71
CA GLY A 204 -4.60 2.55 -24.98
C GLY A 204 -3.79 1.36 -25.47
N LYS A 205 -2.46 1.46 -25.40
CA LYS A 205 -1.59 0.28 -25.45
C LYS A 205 -1.42 -0.24 -24.04
N GLU A 206 -2.26 -1.21 -23.72
CA GLU A 206 -2.12 -2.08 -22.57
C GLU A 206 -0.72 -2.74 -22.64
N LEU A 207 0.20 -2.26 -21.82
CA LEU A 207 1.43 -2.99 -21.55
C LEU A 207 1.01 -4.26 -20.82
N ASP A 208 1.44 -5.41 -21.33
CA ASP A 208 1.23 -6.70 -20.68
C ASP A 208 1.81 -6.63 -19.26
N VAL A 209 0.92 -6.43 -18.28
CA VAL A 209 1.30 -6.19 -16.88
C VAL A 209 2.07 -7.38 -16.33
N LEU A 210 1.83 -8.59 -16.86
CA LEU A 210 2.62 -9.78 -16.51
C LEU A 210 4.08 -9.63 -16.91
N LYS A 211 4.41 -8.90 -17.99
CA LYS A 211 5.80 -8.59 -18.33
C LYS A 211 6.46 -7.65 -17.34
N LEU A 212 5.70 -6.73 -16.74
CA LEU A 212 6.24 -5.82 -15.72
C LEU A 212 6.46 -6.51 -14.37
N ILE A 213 5.70 -7.59 -14.08
CA ILE A 213 5.77 -8.34 -12.82
C ILE A 213 6.77 -9.50 -12.90
N PHE A 214 6.83 -10.20 -14.04
CA PHE A 214 7.53 -11.49 -14.15
C PHE A 214 8.70 -11.53 -15.15
N TRP A 215 8.96 -10.46 -15.93
CA TRP A 215 9.95 -10.49 -17.02
C TRP A 215 10.90 -9.27 -17.09
#